data_AF-A0A3M1R8G0-F1
#
_entry.id   AF-A0A3M1R8G0-F1
#
_cell.length_a   1.000
_cell.length_b   1.000
_cell.length_c   1.000
_cell.angle_alpha   90.00
_cell.angle_beta   90.00
_cell.angle_gamma   90.00
#
_symmetry.space_group_name_H-M   'P 1'
#
loop_
_entity.id
_entity.type
_entity.pdbx_description
1 polymer ?
#
loop_
_entity_poly.entity_id
_entity_poly.type
_entity_poly.pdbx_seq_one_letter_code
_entity_poly.pdbx_strand_id
1 'polypeptide(L)'
;MPRDLLDWELGLGTVLTLGLAVLIGAYGLREPQRLDTATVQLHRSSIARGATLYQRYCVTCHGANGKGIPQVAPALNDKNFLATASVEAITDAITDGRPNTAMPAWGQRHGGPLNAQHVQDLVAFIQNWEKAEVRVPSSPLVQGDPVAGKRIFDQVCYLCHGENGEGGVAPALNNQEFLRRYDDAFIRETVTKGRPSKGMPTWGKVFSAEQIADVTAYIRSWQQGATLPSPSPASAPAAESSSAVERGKALYQSLNCAACHRIQGEGGTIGPDLSHEGEKREAAWLLKHFQDPRALVPDSVMPAFGHLSPEDLEGLVAYMRSLR
;
A
#
# COMPACT_ATOMS: atom_id res chain seq x y z
N MET A 1 12.84 -68.22 41.00
CA MET A 1 13.63 -66.98 40.87
C MET A 1 14.46 -66.83 42.13
N PRO A 2 15.74 -66.41 42.04
CA PRO A 2 16.50 -66.01 43.21
C PRO A 2 15.85 -64.79 43.85
N ARG A 3 15.71 -64.77 45.18
CA ARG A 3 15.06 -63.68 45.94
C ARG A 3 15.69 -62.31 45.61
N ASP A 4 16.99 -62.32 45.36
CA ASP A 4 17.82 -61.18 45.01
C ASP A 4 17.36 -60.44 43.73
N LEU A 5 16.77 -61.17 42.77
CA LEU A 5 16.23 -60.58 41.54
C LEU A 5 14.91 -59.83 41.79
N LEU A 6 14.05 -60.39 42.66
CA LEU A 6 12.77 -59.80 43.02
C LEU A 6 12.97 -58.52 43.86
N ASP A 7 13.91 -58.56 44.80
CA ASP A 7 14.25 -57.40 45.64
C ASP A 7 14.84 -56.25 44.79
N TRP A 8 15.61 -56.56 43.74
CA TRP A 8 16.13 -55.59 42.78
C TRP A 8 15.02 -54.95 41.94
N GLU A 9 14.09 -55.74 41.39
CA GLU A 9 12.97 -55.23 40.60
C GLU A 9 12.03 -54.35 41.44
N LEU A 10 11.77 -54.72 42.69
CA LEU A 10 10.98 -53.93 43.64
C LEU A 10 11.68 -52.62 44.02
N GLY A 11 13.00 -52.64 44.22
CA GLY A 11 13.81 -51.45 44.47
C GLY A 11 13.77 -50.48 43.30
N LEU A 12 13.97 -50.97 42.07
CA LEU A 12 13.89 -50.16 40.86
C LEU A 12 12.48 -49.57 40.66
N GLY A 13 11.43 -50.38 40.84
CA GLY A 13 10.04 -49.93 40.75
C GLY A 13 9.70 -48.84 41.77
N THR A 14 10.21 -48.97 43.00
CA THR A 14 10.02 -47.95 44.06
C THR A 14 10.71 -46.64 43.71
N VAL A 15 11.97 -46.70 43.25
CA VAL A 15 12.73 -45.50 42.83
C VAL A 15 12.05 -44.81 41.65
N LEU A 16 11.58 -45.56 40.65
CA LEU A 16 10.84 -45.00 39.50
C LEU A 16 9.52 -44.36 39.94
N THR A 17 8.79 -44.99 40.87
CA THR A 17 7.53 -44.45 41.40
C THR A 17 7.75 -43.17 42.19
N LEU A 18 8.76 -43.15 43.07
CA LEU A 18 9.15 -41.95 43.82
C LEU A 18 9.65 -40.84 42.90
N GLY A 19 10.44 -41.19 41.87
CA GLY A 19 10.88 -40.26 40.84
C GLY A 19 9.71 -39.64 40.07
N LEU A 20 8.74 -40.45 39.66
CA LEU A 20 7.52 -39.97 39.01
C LEU A 20 6.69 -39.08 39.94
N ALA A 21 6.54 -39.46 41.23
CA ALA A 21 5.82 -38.65 42.21
C ALA A 21 6.49 -37.28 42.43
N VAL A 22 7.82 -37.23 42.46
CA VAL A 22 8.57 -35.96 42.52
C VAL A 22 8.38 -35.14 41.26
N LEU A 23 8.40 -35.74 40.07
CA LEU A 23 8.15 -35.04 38.79
C LEU A 23 6.73 -34.47 38.73
N ILE A 24 5.72 -35.24 39.13
CA ILE A 24 4.32 -34.79 39.19
C ILE A 24 4.16 -33.68 40.22
N GLY A 25 4.77 -33.82 41.41
CA GLY A 25 4.77 -32.77 42.43
C GLY A 25 5.43 -31.48 41.94
N ALA A 26 6.59 -31.57 41.30
CA ALA A 26 7.28 -30.43 40.71
C ALA A 26 6.49 -29.79 39.55
N TYR A 27 5.79 -30.59 38.75
CA TYR A 27 4.89 -30.11 37.70
C TYR A 27 3.68 -29.38 38.31
N GLY A 28 3.02 -29.97 39.32
CA GLY A 28 1.89 -29.38 40.02
C GLY A 28 2.23 -28.07 40.73
N LEU A 29 3.41 -27.97 41.33
CA LEU A 29 3.89 -26.72 41.96
C LEU A 29 4.13 -25.59 40.93
N ARG A 30 4.44 -25.92 39.67
CA ARG A 30 4.62 -24.96 38.57
C ARG A 30 3.34 -24.70 37.78
N GLU A 31 2.24 -25.38 38.10
CA GLU A 31 0.99 -25.28 37.36
C GLU A 31 0.43 -23.84 37.33
N PRO A 32 0.39 -23.07 38.44
CA PRO A 32 -0.13 -21.70 38.41
C PRO A 32 0.65 -20.81 37.42
N GLN A 33 1.99 -20.86 37.45
CA GLN A 33 2.83 -20.09 36.55
C GLN A 33 2.64 -20.46 35.07
N ARG A 34 2.39 -21.74 34.79
CA ARG A 34 2.12 -22.22 33.43
C ARG A 34 0.76 -21.74 32.93
N LEU A 35 -0.26 -21.76 33.78
CA LEU A 35 -1.58 -21.23 33.47
C LEU A 35 -1.53 -19.72 33.22
N ASP A 36 -0.79 -18.96 34.03
CA ASP A 36 -0.59 -17.52 33.84
C ASP A 36 0.10 -17.22 32.50
N THR A 37 1.19 -17.92 32.21
CA THR A 37 1.95 -17.76 30.96
C THR A 37 1.09 -18.10 29.74
N ALA A 38 0.32 -19.19 29.81
CA ALA A 38 -0.59 -19.59 28.75
C ALA A 38 -1.69 -18.53 28.54
N THR A 39 -2.24 -17.99 29.62
CA THR A 39 -3.28 -16.94 29.58
C THR A 39 -2.76 -15.68 28.90
N VAL A 40 -1.57 -15.22 29.27
CA VAL A 40 -0.91 -14.05 28.64
C VAL A 40 -0.66 -14.30 27.15
N GLN A 41 -0.18 -15.50 26.79
CA GLN A 41 0.10 -15.84 25.39
C GLN A 41 -1.19 -15.92 24.54
N LEU A 42 -2.25 -16.48 25.09
CA LEU A 42 -3.57 -16.53 24.45
C LEU A 42 -4.12 -15.13 24.21
N HIS A 43 -4.01 -14.25 25.22
CA HIS A 43 -4.44 -12.85 25.10
C HIS A 43 -3.66 -12.09 24.01
N ARG A 44 -2.32 -12.22 24.00
CA ARG A 44 -1.47 -11.62 22.94
C ARG A 44 -1.82 -12.13 21.54
N SER A 45 -2.11 -13.42 21.43
CA SER A 45 -2.51 -14.05 20.17
C SER A 45 -3.88 -13.54 19.69
N SER A 46 -4.81 -13.29 20.62
CA SER A 46 -6.12 -12.71 20.32
C SER A 46 -5.99 -11.28 19.79
N ILE A 47 -5.18 -10.44 20.43
CA ILE A 47 -4.86 -9.08 19.95
C ILE A 47 -4.28 -9.12 18.54
N ALA A 48 -3.35 -10.04 18.25
CA ALA A 48 -2.72 -10.14 16.93
C ALA A 48 -3.68 -10.58 15.82
N ARG A 49 -4.56 -11.55 16.10
CA ARG A 49 -5.63 -11.94 15.17
C ARG A 49 -6.62 -10.79 14.97
N GLY A 50 -6.98 -10.10 16.05
CA GLY A 50 -7.82 -8.91 16.02
C GLY A 50 -7.26 -7.80 15.13
N ALA A 51 -5.97 -7.52 15.21
CA ALA A 51 -5.29 -6.56 14.35
C ALA A 51 -5.41 -6.94 12.86
N THR A 52 -5.30 -8.22 12.53
CA THR A 52 -5.46 -8.74 11.15
C THR A 52 -6.90 -8.59 10.66
N LEU A 53 -7.88 -8.90 11.51
CA LEU A 53 -9.30 -8.73 11.20
C LEU A 53 -9.66 -7.25 11.03
N TYR A 54 -9.11 -6.38 11.89
CA TYR A 54 -9.29 -4.94 11.82
C TYR A 54 -8.80 -4.39 10.49
N GLN A 55 -7.61 -4.82 10.05
CA GLN A 55 -7.06 -4.45 8.75
C GLN A 55 -7.97 -4.84 7.58
N ARG A 56 -8.65 -5.99 7.69
CA ARG A 56 -9.51 -6.52 6.63
C ARG A 56 -10.89 -5.87 6.58
N TYR A 57 -11.50 -5.59 7.72
CA TYR A 57 -12.93 -5.22 7.79
C TYR A 57 -13.20 -3.82 8.32
N CYS A 58 -12.29 -3.25 9.12
CA CYS A 58 -12.56 -2.03 9.89
C CYS A 58 -11.81 -0.81 9.35
N VAL A 59 -10.64 -1.01 8.73
CA VAL A 59 -9.76 0.08 8.25
C VAL A 59 -10.44 1.00 7.25
N THR A 60 -11.30 0.48 6.39
CA THR A 60 -12.00 1.28 5.35
C THR A 60 -12.75 2.47 5.94
N CYS A 61 -13.33 2.34 7.13
CA CYS A 61 -14.08 3.41 7.78
C CYS A 61 -13.31 4.01 8.96
N HIS A 62 -12.71 3.18 9.82
CA HIS A 62 -12.08 3.64 11.05
C HIS A 62 -10.59 4.01 10.89
N GLY A 63 -10.01 3.77 9.72
CA GLY A 63 -8.63 4.07 9.38
C GLY A 63 -7.61 3.09 9.97
N ALA A 64 -6.46 2.94 9.33
CA ALA A 64 -5.37 2.04 9.75
C ALA A 64 -4.84 2.37 11.16
N ASN A 65 -4.88 3.64 11.55
CA ASN A 65 -4.46 4.10 12.87
C ASN A 65 -5.62 4.24 13.86
N GLY A 66 -6.85 3.83 13.49
CA GLY A 66 -8.02 3.94 14.36
C GLY A 66 -8.50 5.38 14.60
N LYS A 67 -8.02 6.36 13.83
CA LYS A 67 -8.38 7.78 13.99
C LYS A 67 -9.79 8.13 13.51
N GLY A 68 -10.48 7.20 12.86
CA GLY A 68 -11.76 7.47 12.24
C GLY A 68 -11.63 8.39 11.02
N ILE A 69 -12.75 8.58 10.34
CA ILE A 69 -12.91 9.53 9.24
C ILE A 69 -14.08 10.45 9.63
N PRO A 70 -13.89 11.78 9.67
CA PRO A 70 -14.95 12.71 10.03
C PRO A 70 -16.24 12.42 9.25
N GLN A 71 -17.38 12.38 9.97
CA GLN A 71 -18.72 12.12 9.42
C GLN A 71 -18.96 10.70 8.86
N VAL A 72 -17.95 9.84 8.81
CA VAL A 72 -18.08 8.45 8.32
C VAL A 72 -18.01 7.46 9.47
N ALA A 73 -16.97 7.53 10.30
CA ALA A 73 -16.79 6.64 11.43
C ALA A 73 -15.92 7.28 12.53
N PRO A 74 -16.23 7.03 13.81
CA PRO A 74 -15.51 7.61 14.93
C PRO A 74 -14.10 7.04 15.07
N ALA A 75 -13.25 7.79 15.79
CA ALA A 75 -11.95 7.31 16.24
C ALA A 75 -12.13 6.18 17.27
N LEU A 76 -11.54 5.02 16.97
CA LEU A 76 -11.47 3.86 17.88
C LEU A 76 -10.21 3.86 18.74
N ASN A 77 -9.21 4.66 18.36
CA ASN A 77 -8.00 4.88 19.17
C ASN A 77 -8.14 6.05 20.15
N ASP A 78 -9.33 6.66 20.25
CA ASP A 78 -9.57 7.78 21.14
C ASP A 78 -9.51 7.33 22.60
N LYS A 79 -8.76 8.07 23.42
CA LYS A 79 -8.52 7.69 24.82
C LYS A 79 -9.79 7.68 25.65
N ASN A 80 -10.68 8.63 25.40
CA ASN A 80 -11.93 8.72 26.16
C ASN A 80 -12.87 7.57 25.79
N PHE A 81 -12.96 7.24 24.50
CA PHE A 81 -13.66 6.03 24.04
C PHE A 81 -13.09 4.77 24.69
N LEU A 82 -11.78 4.57 24.65
CA LEU A 82 -11.13 3.39 25.23
C LEU A 82 -11.28 3.28 26.74
N ALA A 83 -11.37 4.41 27.45
CA ALA A 83 -11.56 4.45 28.89
C ALA A 83 -13.03 4.21 29.33
N THR A 84 -14.01 4.50 28.48
CA THR A 84 -15.43 4.51 28.86
C THR A 84 -16.28 3.44 28.18
N ALA A 85 -15.88 2.95 27.01
CA ALA A 85 -16.63 1.92 26.30
C ALA A 85 -16.50 0.55 26.98
N SER A 86 -17.63 -0.08 27.31
CA SER A 86 -17.63 -1.43 27.84
C SER A 86 -17.30 -2.46 26.75
N VAL A 87 -16.72 -3.59 27.16
CA VAL A 87 -16.48 -4.77 26.28
C VAL A 87 -17.76 -5.14 25.53
N GLU A 88 -18.88 -5.17 26.25
CA GLU A 88 -20.20 -5.50 25.74
C GLU A 88 -20.66 -4.50 24.68
N ALA A 89 -20.55 -3.19 24.94
CA ALA A 89 -20.95 -2.17 23.97
C ALA A 89 -20.11 -2.21 22.67
N ILE A 90 -18.82 -2.56 22.76
CA ILE A 90 -17.98 -2.76 21.57
C ILE A 90 -18.39 -4.04 20.84
N THR A 91 -18.66 -5.11 21.60
CA THR A 91 -19.10 -6.42 21.06
C THR A 91 -20.41 -6.28 20.30
N ASP A 92 -21.40 -5.63 20.89
CA ASP A 92 -22.72 -5.41 20.30
C ASP A 92 -22.63 -4.53 19.06
N ALA A 93 -21.86 -3.44 19.13
CA ALA A 93 -21.65 -2.56 17.98
C ALA A 93 -21.00 -3.29 16.79
N ILE A 94 -20.07 -4.22 17.02
CA ILE A 94 -19.48 -5.03 15.94
C ILE A 94 -20.47 -6.08 15.46
N THR A 95 -21.13 -6.80 16.38
CA THR A 95 -21.98 -7.94 16.05
C THR A 95 -23.24 -7.49 15.32
N ASP A 96 -23.90 -6.47 15.84
CA ASP A 96 -25.25 -6.05 15.45
C ASP A 96 -25.24 -4.75 14.64
N GLY A 97 -24.08 -4.11 14.54
CA GLY A 97 -23.95 -2.79 13.92
C GLY A 97 -24.48 -1.69 14.83
N ARG A 98 -24.65 -0.49 14.27
CA ARG A 98 -25.27 0.63 15.00
C ARG A 98 -26.43 1.19 14.19
N PRO A 99 -27.69 1.04 14.68
CA PRO A 99 -28.86 1.59 14.03
C PRO A 99 -28.71 3.09 13.75
N ASN A 100 -29.23 3.54 12.60
CA ASN A 100 -29.15 4.94 12.14
C ASN A 100 -27.71 5.46 11.93
N THR A 101 -26.74 4.57 11.71
CA THR A 101 -25.37 4.92 11.34
C THR A 101 -24.91 4.12 10.12
N ALA A 102 -23.73 4.48 9.58
CA ALA A 102 -23.10 3.74 8.49
C ALA A 102 -22.44 2.41 8.92
N MET A 103 -22.44 2.06 10.21
CA MET A 103 -21.81 0.84 10.72
C MET A 103 -22.77 -0.36 10.60
N PRO A 104 -22.56 -1.28 9.63
CA PRO A 104 -23.43 -2.43 9.45
C PRO A 104 -23.17 -3.48 10.54
N ALA A 105 -24.04 -4.49 10.60
CA ALA A 105 -23.80 -5.67 11.40
C ALA A 105 -22.69 -6.53 10.77
N TRP A 106 -21.64 -6.85 11.53
CA TRP A 106 -20.53 -7.68 11.06
C TRP A 106 -20.61 -9.13 11.58
N GLY A 107 -21.43 -9.38 12.60
CA GLY A 107 -21.65 -10.71 13.14
C GLY A 107 -22.40 -11.62 12.18
N GLN A 108 -21.99 -12.89 12.12
CA GLN A 108 -22.64 -13.94 11.30
C GLN A 108 -24.12 -14.10 11.62
N ARG A 109 -24.53 -13.87 12.88
CA ARG A 109 -25.95 -13.92 13.29
C ARG A 109 -26.83 -12.92 12.55
N HIS A 110 -26.24 -11.83 12.05
CA HIS A 110 -26.93 -10.75 11.34
C HIS A 110 -26.46 -10.62 9.88
N GLY A 111 -25.89 -11.70 9.32
CA GLY A 111 -25.49 -11.77 7.90
C GLY A 111 -24.09 -11.25 7.58
N GLY A 112 -23.30 -10.85 8.60
CA GLY A 112 -21.92 -10.43 8.43
C GLY A 112 -20.91 -11.59 8.39
N PRO A 113 -19.63 -11.32 8.06
CA PRO A 113 -18.63 -12.38 7.86
C PRO A 113 -18.00 -12.92 9.17
N LEU A 114 -18.23 -12.29 10.32
CA LEU A 114 -17.49 -12.54 11.56
C LEU A 114 -18.20 -13.52 12.49
N ASN A 115 -17.53 -14.60 12.91
CA ASN A 115 -18.01 -15.46 13.98
C ASN A 115 -17.73 -14.83 15.36
N ALA A 116 -18.25 -15.43 16.43
CA ALA A 116 -18.08 -14.91 17.79
C ALA A 116 -16.61 -14.75 18.21
N GLN A 117 -15.72 -15.67 17.80
CA GLN A 117 -14.29 -15.58 18.11
C GLN A 117 -13.62 -14.41 17.38
N HIS A 118 -13.98 -14.14 16.14
CA HIS A 118 -13.47 -12.99 15.39
C HIS A 118 -13.88 -11.67 16.04
N VAL A 119 -15.12 -11.59 16.54
CA VAL A 119 -15.59 -10.40 17.28
C VAL A 119 -14.79 -10.21 18.56
N GLN A 120 -14.56 -11.28 19.34
CA GLN A 120 -13.74 -11.20 20.55
C GLN A 120 -12.29 -10.80 20.27
N ASP A 121 -11.67 -11.34 19.22
CA ASP A 121 -10.33 -10.96 18.80
C ASP A 121 -10.25 -9.46 18.41
N LEU A 122 -11.25 -8.95 17.69
CA LEU A 122 -11.37 -7.51 17.37
C LEU A 122 -11.54 -6.64 18.62
N VAL A 123 -12.40 -7.05 19.56
CA VAL A 123 -12.61 -6.32 20.82
C VAL A 123 -11.33 -6.29 21.64
N ALA A 124 -10.63 -7.41 21.77
CA ALA A 124 -9.33 -7.49 22.46
C ALA A 124 -8.30 -6.55 21.82
N PHE A 125 -8.25 -6.49 20.49
CA PHE A 125 -7.37 -5.56 19.77
C PHE A 125 -7.74 -4.09 20.03
N ILE A 126 -9.03 -3.72 19.88
CA ILE A 126 -9.51 -2.34 20.08
C ILE A 126 -9.24 -1.87 21.51
N GLN A 127 -9.58 -2.68 22.51
CA GLN A 127 -9.39 -2.29 23.92
C GLN A 127 -7.93 -2.17 24.32
N ASN A 128 -7.03 -2.84 23.60
CA ASN A 128 -5.60 -2.79 23.89
C ASN A 128 -4.86 -1.81 22.97
N TRP A 129 -5.54 -0.93 22.23
CA TRP A 129 -4.94 -0.05 21.22
C TRP A 129 -3.73 0.75 21.74
N GLU A 130 -3.82 1.32 22.95
CA GLU A 130 -2.72 2.10 23.55
C GLU A 130 -1.53 1.25 24.00
N LYS A 131 -1.80 0.00 24.39
CA LYS A 131 -0.81 -0.94 24.94
C LYS A 131 -0.27 -1.92 23.90
N ALA A 132 -0.88 -1.97 22.71
CA ALA A 132 -0.59 -2.97 21.72
C ALA A 132 0.82 -2.74 21.14
N GLU A 133 1.77 -3.57 21.57
CA GLU A 133 3.03 -3.80 20.87
C GLU A 133 2.79 -4.30 19.43
N VAL A 134 1.61 -4.89 19.18
CA VAL A 134 1.14 -5.36 17.89
C VAL A 134 0.37 -4.24 17.19
N ARG A 135 1.01 -3.62 16.19
CA ARG A 135 0.35 -2.66 15.29
C ARG A 135 -0.61 -3.39 14.37
N VAL A 136 -1.60 -2.67 13.81
CA VAL A 136 -2.36 -3.18 12.66
C VAL A 136 -1.34 -3.61 11.61
N PRO A 137 -1.28 -4.91 11.24
CA PRO A 137 -0.37 -5.34 10.21
C PRO A 137 -0.71 -4.55 8.95
N SER A 138 0.30 -4.00 8.28
CA SER A 138 0.11 -3.51 6.92
C SER A 138 -0.57 -4.61 6.13
N SER A 139 -1.69 -4.27 5.48
CA SER A 139 -2.51 -5.26 4.77
C SER A 139 -1.66 -6.13 3.85
N PRO A 140 -1.87 -7.45 3.78
CA PRO A 140 -1.32 -8.26 2.70
C PRO A 140 -1.88 -7.89 1.31
N LEU A 141 -2.82 -6.93 1.23
CA LEU A 141 -3.50 -6.55 -0.01
C LEU A 141 -2.85 -5.43 -0.81
N VAL A 142 -1.58 -5.11 -0.54
CA VAL A 142 -0.66 -4.81 -1.63
C VAL A 142 0.77 -5.09 -1.20
N GLN A 143 1.50 -5.91 -1.95
CA GLN A 143 2.96 -5.83 -1.91
C GLN A 143 3.34 -4.49 -2.56
N GLY A 144 4.13 -3.66 -1.87
CA GLY A 144 4.64 -2.39 -2.39
C GLY A 144 4.33 -1.18 -1.49
N ASP A 145 5.04 -0.08 -1.72
CA ASP A 145 4.89 1.22 -1.07
C ASP A 145 3.98 2.14 -1.92
N PRO A 146 2.77 2.49 -1.45
CA PRO A 146 1.85 3.35 -2.21
C PRO A 146 2.38 4.78 -2.39
N VAL A 147 3.29 5.27 -1.54
CA VAL A 147 3.92 6.59 -1.71
C VAL A 147 4.93 6.55 -2.85
N ALA A 148 5.74 5.48 -2.93
CA ALA A 148 6.62 5.25 -4.08
C ALA A 148 5.81 5.03 -5.37
N GLY A 149 4.71 4.29 -5.29
CA GLY A 149 3.78 4.07 -6.40
C GLY A 149 3.16 5.35 -6.93
N LYS A 150 2.78 6.28 -6.04
CA LYS A 150 2.29 7.59 -6.44
C LYS A 150 3.31 8.36 -7.27
N ARG A 151 4.59 8.34 -6.90
CA ARG A 151 5.65 9.03 -7.68
C ARG A 151 5.73 8.50 -9.11
N ILE A 152 5.64 7.19 -9.27
CA ILE A 152 5.65 6.56 -10.61
C ILE A 152 4.36 6.92 -11.36
N PHE A 153 3.22 6.89 -10.67
CA PHE A 153 1.92 7.24 -11.26
C PHE A 153 1.90 8.68 -11.76
N ASP A 154 2.40 9.63 -10.97
CA ASP A 154 2.52 11.06 -11.27
C ASP A 154 3.51 11.35 -12.41
N GLN A 155 4.39 10.41 -12.76
CA GLN A 155 5.33 10.59 -13.87
C GLN A 155 4.74 10.19 -15.21
N VAL A 156 3.91 9.15 -15.26
CA VAL A 156 3.50 8.57 -16.56
C VAL A 156 2.06 8.04 -16.61
N CYS A 157 1.51 7.55 -15.50
CA CYS A 157 0.20 6.92 -15.52
C CYS A 157 -0.94 7.96 -15.55
N TYR A 158 -0.76 9.07 -14.83
CA TYR A 158 -1.75 10.14 -14.73
C TYR A 158 -2.10 10.77 -16.08
N LEU A 159 -1.16 10.78 -17.02
CA LEU A 159 -1.31 11.38 -18.35
C LEU A 159 -2.55 10.88 -19.09
N CYS A 160 -2.85 9.58 -18.94
CA CYS A 160 -4.02 8.96 -19.55
C CYS A 160 -5.11 8.65 -18.52
N HIS A 161 -4.72 8.28 -17.29
CA HIS A 161 -5.63 7.83 -16.25
C HIS A 161 -6.12 8.95 -15.30
N GLY A 162 -5.76 10.21 -15.52
CA GLY A 162 -6.13 11.35 -14.66
C GLY A 162 -5.22 11.48 -13.44
N GLU A 163 -5.11 12.69 -12.88
CA GLU A 163 -4.21 13.01 -11.74
C GLU A 163 -4.53 12.19 -10.49
N ASN A 164 -5.80 11.85 -10.30
CA ASN A 164 -6.31 11.06 -9.19
C ASN A 164 -6.89 9.72 -9.66
N GLY A 165 -6.52 9.24 -10.85
CA GLY A 165 -7.03 7.99 -11.40
C GLY A 165 -8.47 8.07 -11.92
N GLU A 166 -9.04 9.27 -12.09
CA GLU A 166 -10.42 9.51 -12.55
C GLU A 166 -10.67 9.17 -14.02
N GLY A 167 -9.62 8.85 -14.76
CA GLY A 167 -9.66 8.50 -16.17
C GLY A 167 -9.67 9.72 -17.10
N GLY A 168 -10.05 9.49 -18.35
CA GLY A 168 -10.08 10.48 -19.41
C GLY A 168 -9.78 9.79 -20.74
N VAL A 169 -8.53 9.89 -21.19
CA VAL A 169 -8.03 9.14 -22.36
C VAL A 169 -8.03 7.64 -22.10
N ALA A 170 -7.75 7.22 -20.85
CA ALA A 170 -7.81 5.84 -20.40
C ALA A 170 -8.88 5.67 -19.30
N PRO A 171 -9.28 4.42 -18.96
CA PRO A 171 -10.31 4.15 -17.97
C PRO A 171 -9.95 4.67 -16.58
N ALA A 172 -10.98 5.03 -15.80
CA ALA A 172 -10.84 5.41 -14.40
C ALA A 172 -10.34 4.23 -13.55
N LEU A 173 -9.19 4.41 -12.91
CA LEU A 173 -8.57 3.44 -12.01
C LEU A 173 -9.01 3.61 -10.56
N ASN A 174 -9.47 4.80 -10.18
CA ASN A 174 -10.06 5.07 -8.86
C ASN A 174 -11.55 4.60 -8.75
N ASN A 175 -12.08 4.02 -9.83
CA ASN A 175 -13.43 3.50 -9.88
C ASN A 175 -13.61 2.33 -8.89
N GLN A 176 -14.56 2.48 -7.96
CA GLN A 176 -14.76 1.49 -6.89
C GLN A 176 -15.23 0.13 -7.40
N GLU A 177 -15.98 0.07 -8.51
CA GLU A 177 -16.40 -1.21 -9.09
C GLU A 177 -15.22 -1.92 -9.77
N PHE A 178 -14.34 -1.18 -10.46
CA PHE A 178 -13.07 -1.73 -10.97
C PHE A 178 -12.22 -2.30 -9.81
N LEU A 179 -12.02 -1.51 -8.76
CA LEU A 179 -11.22 -1.89 -7.59
C LEU A 179 -11.82 -3.08 -6.85
N ARG A 180 -13.15 -3.22 -6.79
CA ARG A 180 -13.82 -4.37 -6.16
C ARG A 180 -13.77 -5.63 -7.04
N ARG A 181 -13.85 -5.47 -8.37
CA ARG A 181 -13.97 -6.58 -9.32
C ARG A 181 -12.65 -7.27 -9.61
N TYR A 182 -11.56 -6.53 -9.71
CA TYR A 182 -10.26 -7.06 -10.11
C TYR A 182 -9.30 -7.11 -8.93
N ASP A 183 -8.45 -8.14 -8.88
CA ASP A 183 -7.47 -8.37 -7.82
C ASP A 183 -6.08 -7.78 -8.15
N ASP A 184 -5.13 -7.81 -7.22
CA ASP A 184 -3.81 -7.19 -7.40
C ASP A 184 -3.00 -7.89 -8.50
N ALA A 185 -3.19 -9.20 -8.67
CA ALA A 185 -2.52 -9.97 -9.70
C ALA A 185 -2.93 -9.48 -11.08
N PHE A 186 -4.23 -9.24 -11.27
CA PHE A 186 -4.76 -8.64 -12.49
C PHE A 186 -4.18 -7.25 -12.75
N ILE A 187 -4.11 -6.38 -11.73
CA ILE A 187 -3.56 -5.02 -11.89
C ILE A 187 -2.07 -5.09 -12.25
N ARG A 188 -1.26 -5.84 -11.49
CA ARG A 188 0.18 -6.02 -11.77
C ARG A 188 0.41 -6.57 -13.16
N GLU A 189 -0.32 -7.61 -13.56
CA GLU A 189 -0.19 -8.19 -14.90
C GLU A 189 -0.57 -7.18 -15.99
N THR A 190 -1.62 -6.40 -15.77
CA THR A 190 -2.08 -5.37 -16.71
C THR A 190 -1.05 -4.24 -16.85
N VAL A 191 -0.44 -3.76 -15.75
CA VAL A 191 0.65 -2.79 -15.81
C VAL A 191 1.88 -3.40 -16.50
N THR A 192 2.27 -4.62 -16.12
CA THR A 192 3.45 -5.31 -16.67
C THR A 192 3.34 -5.51 -18.18
N LYS A 193 2.22 -6.08 -18.64
CA LYS A 193 2.02 -6.46 -20.04
C LYS A 193 1.44 -5.34 -20.90
N GLY A 194 0.78 -4.36 -20.27
CA GLY A 194 0.01 -3.35 -20.98
C GLY A 194 -1.24 -3.92 -21.66
N ARG A 195 -1.84 -3.08 -22.51
CA ARG A 195 -2.85 -3.42 -23.52
C ARG A 195 -2.52 -2.66 -24.82
N PRO A 196 -1.46 -3.02 -25.56
CA PRO A 196 -1.00 -2.24 -26.71
C PRO A 196 -2.07 -2.02 -27.79
N SER A 197 -2.90 -3.03 -28.05
CA SER A 197 -4.03 -2.93 -28.99
C SER A 197 -5.14 -1.96 -28.55
N LYS A 198 -5.09 -1.50 -27.30
CA LYS A 198 -6.00 -0.52 -26.70
C LYS A 198 -5.26 0.75 -26.27
N GLY A 199 -4.01 0.94 -26.69
CA GLY A 199 -3.21 2.13 -26.41
C GLY A 199 -2.49 2.16 -25.05
N MET A 200 -2.66 1.15 -24.18
CA MET A 200 -1.91 1.07 -22.92
C MET A 200 -0.54 0.42 -23.16
N PRO A 201 0.58 1.13 -22.92
CA PRO A 201 1.94 0.61 -23.16
C PRO A 201 2.31 -0.56 -22.25
N THR A 202 3.32 -1.33 -22.63
CA THR A 202 3.88 -2.44 -21.85
C THR A 202 4.95 -1.92 -20.90
N TRP A 203 4.66 -1.87 -19.59
CA TRP A 203 5.58 -1.25 -18.62
C TRP A 203 6.59 -2.19 -17.99
N GLY A 204 6.45 -3.51 -18.16
CA GLY A 204 7.35 -4.51 -17.58
C GLY A 204 8.80 -4.48 -18.09
N LYS A 205 9.10 -3.68 -19.12
CA LYS A 205 10.46 -3.39 -19.58
C LYS A 205 11.02 -2.07 -19.06
N VAL A 206 10.16 -1.23 -18.47
CA VAL A 206 10.49 0.11 -17.98
C VAL A 206 10.59 0.12 -16.45
N PHE A 207 9.68 -0.58 -15.77
CA PHE A 207 9.63 -0.67 -14.32
C PHE A 207 9.98 -2.07 -13.82
N SER A 208 10.67 -2.14 -12.69
CA SER A 208 10.95 -3.38 -11.98
C SER A 208 9.67 -4.00 -11.41
N ALA A 209 9.74 -5.29 -11.04
CA ALA A 209 8.62 -5.97 -10.40
C ALA A 209 8.20 -5.29 -9.08
N GLU A 210 9.15 -4.73 -8.34
CA GLU A 210 8.93 -3.96 -7.11
C GLU A 210 8.21 -2.63 -7.42
N GLN A 211 8.68 -1.87 -8.41
CA GLN A 211 8.04 -0.63 -8.83
C GLN A 211 6.60 -0.85 -9.34
N ILE A 212 6.33 -1.96 -10.02
CA ILE A 212 4.98 -2.35 -10.45
C ILE A 212 4.11 -2.73 -9.24
N ALA A 213 4.69 -3.36 -8.23
CA ALA A 213 4.01 -3.64 -6.98
C ALA A 213 3.66 -2.32 -6.25
N ASP A 214 4.57 -1.35 -6.19
CA ASP A 214 4.34 -0.02 -5.63
C ASP A 214 3.20 0.73 -6.35
N VAL A 215 3.19 0.77 -7.69
CA VAL A 215 2.09 1.39 -8.47
C VAL A 215 0.76 0.67 -8.20
N THR A 216 0.78 -0.66 -8.10
CA THR A 216 -0.40 -1.43 -7.73
C THR A 216 -0.87 -1.03 -6.32
N ALA A 217 0.06 -0.77 -5.39
CA ALA A 217 -0.25 -0.32 -4.05
C ALA A 217 -0.92 1.06 -4.05
N TYR A 218 -0.42 1.95 -4.89
CA TYR A 218 -1.03 3.26 -5.06
C TYR A 218 -2.45 3.17 -5.64
N ILE A 219 -2.66 2.40 -6.72
CA ILE A 219 -4.00 2.21 -7.32
C ILE A 219 -4.98 1.67 -6.29
N ARG A 220 -4.53 0.72 -5.45
CA ARG A 220 -5.33 0.15 -4.36
C ARG A 220 -5.66 1.11 -3.24
N SER A 221 -4.86 2.15 -3.04
CA SER A 221 -5.12 3.14 -1.99
C SER A 221 -6.45 3.89 -2.22
N TRP A 222 -6.89 4.05 -3.47
CA TRP A 222 -8.19 4.65 -3.80
C TRP A 222 -9.39 3.82 -3.36
N GLN A 223 -9.22 2.51 -3.16
CA GLN A 223 -10.28 1.67 -2.60
C GLN A 223 -10.61 2.04 -1.15
N GLN A 224 -9.68 2.74 -0.49
CA GLN A 224 -9.79 3.20 0.90
C GLN A 224 -10.04 4.73 0.97
N GLY A 225 -10.35 5.38 -0.16
CA GLY A 225 -10.60 6.82 -0.22
C GLY A 225 -9.36 7.69 0.05
N ALA A 226 -8.16 7.15 -0.11
CA ALA A 226 -6.93 7.87 0.19
C ALA A 226 -6.68 9.01 -0.82
N THR A 227 -6.51 10.23 -0.31
CA THR A 227 -5.82 11.33 -1.01
C THR A 227 -4.39 11.37 -0.50
N LEU A 228 -3.48 10.67 -1.18
CA LEU A 228 -2.06 10.74 -0.83
C LEU A 228 -1.52 12.12 -1.27
N PRO A 229 -0.80 12.84 -0.40
CA PRO A 229 -0.21 14.11 -0.77
C PRO A 229 0.73 13.89 -1.97
N SER A 230 0.57 14.70 -3.02
CA SER A 230 1.61 14.81 -4.05
C SER A 230 2.89 15.25 -3.33
N PRO A 231 4.02 14.56 -3.53
CA PRO A 231 5.27 15.15 -3.09
C PRO A 231 5.40 16.49 -3.80
N SER A 232 5.46 17.57 -3.01
CA SER A 232 6.06 18.81 -3.48
C SER A 232 7.36 18.42 -4.18
N PRO A 233 7.67 18.96 -5.37
CA PRO A 233 8.98 18.74 -5.96
C PRO A 233 9.97 19.19 -4.90
N ALA A 234 10.66 18.22 -4.29
CA ALA A 234 11.84 18.50 -3.51
C ALA A 234 12.73 19.24 -4.49
N SER A 235 12.96 20.51 -4.19
CA SER A 235 13.91 21.36 -4.86
C SER A 235 15.17 20.54 -5.07
N ALA A 236 15.37 20.11 -6.32
CA ALA A 236 16.64 19.59 -6.75
C ALA A 236 17.66 20.68 -6.39
N PRO A 237 18.80 20.32 -5.76
CA PRO A 237 19.78 21.31 -5.40
C PRO A 237 20.17 22.07 -6.68
N ALA A 238 20.13 23.40 -6.61
CA ALA A 238 20.65 24.26 -7.65
C ALA A 238 22.13 23.92 -7.83
N ALA A 239 22.42 23.10 -8.85
CA ALA A 239 23.78 22.84 -9.28
C ALA A 239 24.23 24.07 -10.07
N GLU A 240 25.00 24.92 -9.40
CA GLU A 240 25.75 26.00 -10.02
C GLU A 240 26.61 25.45 -11.18
N SER A 241 26.53 26.13 -12.33
CA SER A 241 27.31 25.94 -13.58
C SER A 241 26.97 24.80 -14.54
N SER A 242 25.83 24.11 -14.42
CA SER A 242 25.41 23.22 -15.54
C SER A 242 24.94 24.05 -16.74
N SER A 243 25.48 23.78 -17.92
CA SER A 243 25.03 24.41 -19.17
C SER A 243 23.52 24.19 -19.39
N ALA A 244 22.84 25.08 -20.11
CA ALA A 244 21.40 24.92 -20.39
C ALA A 244 21.07 23.53 -20.99
N VAL A 245 21.98 22.95 -21.77
CA VAL A 245 21.87 21.60 -22.32
C VAL A 245 21.90 20.53 -21.22
N GLU A 246 22.78 20.64 -20.24
CA GLU A 246 22.87 19.70 -19.12
C GLU A 246 21.65 19.78 -18.21
N ARG A 247 21.17 21.01 -17.93
CA ARG A 247 19.89 21.23 -17.23
C ARG A 247 18.74 20.55 -17.98
N GLY A 248 18.63 20.79 -19.29
CA GLY A 248 17.61 20.17 -20.14
C GLY A 248 17.70 18.65 -20.17
N LYS A 249 18.92 18.10 -20.21
CA LYS A 249 19.14 16.65 -20.18
C LYS A 249 18.73 16.06 -18.83
N ALA A 250 19.05 16.72 -17.72
CA ALA A 250 18.63 16.30 -16.39
C ALA A 250 17.10 16.34 -16.25
N LEU A 251 16.44 17.37 -16.78
CA LEU A 251 14.97 17.45 -16.84
C LEU A 251 14.37 16.36 -17.72
N TYR A 252 14.96 16.08 -18.88
CA TYR A 252 14.51 14.98 -19.75
C TYR A 252 14.52 13.63 -19.01
N GLN A 253 15.53 13.40 -18.17
CA GLN A 253 15.63 12.20 -17.35
C GLN A 253 14.65 12.21 -16.17
N SER A 254 14.55 13.32 -15.43
CA SER A 254 13.72 13.40 -14.22
C SER A 254 12.22 13.41 -14.52
N LEU A 255 11.82 14.04 -15.63
CA LEU A 255 10.46 14.03 -16.16
C LEU A 255 10.15 12.73 -16.93
N ASN A 256 11.11 11.80 -16.99
CA ASN A 256 10.99 10.50 -17.64
C ASN A 256 10.51 10.60 -19.09
N CYS A 257 10.98 11.62 -19.83
CA CYS A 257 10.61 11.85 -21.22
C CYS A 257 10.96 10.63 -22.12
N ALA A 258 12.01 9.88 -21.74
CA ALA A 258 12.42 8.64 -22.40
C ALA A 258 11.36 7.52 -22.35
N ALA A 259 10.38 7.57 -21.45
CA ALA A 259 9.29 6.60 -21.43
C ALA A 259 8.41 6.69 -22.68
N CYS A 260 8.26 7.89 -23.25
CA CYS A 260 7.47 8.13 -24.45
C CYS A 260 8.35 8.32 -25.69
N HIS A 261 9.44 9.06 -25.56
CA HIS A 261 10.31 9.46 -26.66
C HIS A 261 11.56 8.61 -26.74
N ARG A 262 12.05 8.48 -27.97
CA ARG A 262 13.29 7.80 -28.29
C ARG A 262 14.41 8.80 -28.59
N ILE A 263 15.64 8.49 -28.18
CA ILE A 263 16.88 9.15 -28.63
C ILE A 263 17.92 8.06 -28.90
N GLN A 264 18.52 8.08 -30.09
CA GLN A 264 19.57 7.16 -30.55
C GLN A 264 19.21 5.67 -30.37
N GLY A 265 17.93 5.34 -30.59
CA GLY A 265 17.41 3.97 -30.45
C GLY A 265 17.00 3.57 -29.04
N GLU A 266 17.26 4.40 -28.02
CA GLU A 266 16.86 4.15 -26.63
C GLU A 266 15.61 4.95 -26.26
N GLY A 267 14.70 4.34 -25.48
CA GLY A 267 13.45 4.95 -25.01
C GLY A 267 12.18 4.39 -25.66
N GLY A 268 11.07 5.11 -25.48
CA GLY A 268 9.72 4.72 -25.88
C GLY A 268 9.37 4.99 -27.34
N THR A 269 8.18 4.53 -27.74
CA THR A 269 7.62 4.73 -29.10
C THR A 269 6.26 5.40 -29.10
N ILE A 270 5.87 6.01 -27.98
CA ILE A 270 4.58 6.71 -27.84
C ILE A 270 4.70 8.09 -28.49
N GLY A 271 5.79 8.79 -28.19
CA GLY A 271 6.19 10.01 -28.86
C GLY A 271 7.15 9.74 -30.04
N PRO A 272 7.37 10.73 -30.91
CA PRO A 272 8.34 10.63 -32.00
C PRO A 272 9.77 10.45 -31.48
N ASP A 273 10.63 9.93 -32.37
CA ASP A 273 12.07 9.88 -32.18
C ASP A 273 12.69 11.29 -32.27
N LEU A 274 13.34 11.69 -31.18
CA LEU A 274 13.92 13.01 -30.98
C LEU A 274 15.41 13.09 -31.36
N SER A 275 16.01 12.00 -31.86
CA SER A 275 17.46 11.93 -32.15
C SER A 275 17.98 13.08 -33.02
N HIS A 276 17.13 13.61 -33.89
CA HIS A 276 17.45 14.69 -34.83
C HIS A 276 16.50 15.89 -34.66
N GLU A 277 15.91 16.07 -33.48
CA GLU A 277 14.89 17.10 -33.28
C GLU A 277 15.43 18.52 -33.47
N GLY A 278 16.70 18.74 -33.13
CA GLY A 278 17.39 20.03 -33.28
C GLY A 278 17.57 20.48 -34.72
N GLU A 279 17.50 19.56 -35.68
CA GLU A 279 17.51 19.85 -37.12
C GLU A 279 16.11 20.18 -37.65
N LYS A 280 15.06 19.65 -37.00
CA LYS A 280 13.68 19.75 -37.47
C LYS A 280 12.94 20.97 -36.93
N ARG A 281 13.24 21.41 -35.72
CA ARG A 281 12.46 22.44 -35.01
C ARG A 281 13.30 23.61 -34.54
N GLU A 282 12.71 24.79 -34.68
CA GLU A 282 13.23 26.02 -34.10
C GLU A 282 12.94 26.10 -32.60
N ALA A 283 13.76 26.86 -31.88
CA ALA A 283 13.65 27.04 -30.44
C ALA A 283 12.25 27.56 -30.02
N ALA A 284 11.69 28.51 -30.77
CA ALA A 284 10.37 29.07 -30.49
C ALA A 284 9.25 28.03 -30.63
N TRP A 285 9.35 27.13 -31.60
CA TRP A 285 8.37 26.05 -31.75
C TRP A 285 8.46 25.07 -30.58
N LEU A 286 9.68 24.65 -30.21
CA LEU A 286 9.91 23.74 -29.09
C LEU A 286 9.39 24.32 -27.77
N LEU A 287 9.68 25.60 -27.49
CA LEU A 287 9.22 26.28 -26.30
C LEU A 287 7.68 26.30 -26.22
N LYS A 288 7.03 26.73 -27.30
CA LYS A 288 5.56 26.78 -27.36
C LYS A 288 4.94 25.38 -27.29
N HIS A 289 5.59 24.38 -27.88
CA HIS A 289 5.15 22.99 -27.79
C HIS A 289 5.28 22.44 -26.38
N PHE A 290 6.36 22.72 -25.65
CA PHE A 290 6.46 22.31 -24.25
C PHE A 290 5.42 22.99 -23.37
N GLN A 291 5.07 24.25 -23.64
CA GLN A 291 4.04 24.97 -22.90
C GLN A 291 2.63 24.46 -23.16
N ASP A 292 2.28 24.26 -24.43
CA ASP A 292 0.98 23.77 -24.88
C ASP A 292 1.12 22.91 -26.14
N PRO A 293 1.35 21.59 -25.99
CA PRO A 293 1.53 20.69 -27.11
C PRO A 293 0.30 20.64 -28.03
N ARG A 294 -0.91 20.71 -27.45
CA ARG A 294 -2.17 20.58 -28.19
C ARG A 294 -2.50 21.82 -29.02
N ALA A 295 -2.00 22.99 -28.65
CA ALA A 295 -2.12 24.19 -29.48
C ALA A 295 -1.33 24.10 -30.80
N LEU A 296 -0.25 23.30 -30.85
CA LEU A 296 0.57 23.15 -32.07
C LEU A 296 0.34 21.81 -32.78
N VAL A 297 0.02 20.77 -32.02
CA VAL A 297 -0.25 19.43 -32.50
C VAL A 297 -1.57 18.98 -31.86
N PRO A 298 -2.73 19.21 -32.53
CA PRO A 298 -4.06 19.03 -31.92
C PRO A 298 -4.29 17.67 -31.25
N ASP A 299 -3.80 16.59 -31.85
CA ASP A 299 -3.94 15.23 -31.34
C ASP A 299 -2.79 14.78 -30.42
N SER A 300 -1.99 15.74 -29.90
CA SER A 300 -0.85 15.44 -29.06
C SER A 300 -1.27 14.80 -27.74
N VAL A 301 -0.69 13.63 -27.49
CA VAL A 301 -0.74 12.95 -26.18
C VAL A 301 0.38 13.43 -25.25
N MET A 302 1.28 14.30 -25.72
CA MET A 302 2.36 14.85 -24.88
C MET A 302 1.76 15.75 -23.79
N PRO A 303 2.17 15.62 -22.51
CA PRO A 303 1.74 16.51 -21.45
C PRO A 303 2.26 17.93 -21.67
N ALA A 304 1.53 18.91 -21.13
CA ALA A 304 1.97 20.29 -21.06
C ALA A 304 2.93 20.49 -19.88
N PHE A 305 4.04 21.16 -20.15
CA PHE A 305 5.10 21.50 -19.19
C PHE A 305 5.16 22.99 -18.90
N GLY A 306 4.10 23.75 -19.20
CA GLY A 306 4.02 25.19 -18.94
C GLY A 306 4.11 25.59 -17.46
N HIS A 307 4.06 24.62 -16.54
CA HIS A 307 4.27 24.82 -15.10
C HIS A 307 5.75 24.87 -14.70
N LEU A 308 6.67 24.48 -15.59
CA LEU A 308 8.12 24.57 -15.34
C LEU A 308 8.59 26.02 -15.35
N SER A 309 9.71 26.28 -14.68
CA SER A 309 10.33 27.60 -14.69
C SER A 309 10.79 27.97 -16.11
N PRO A 310 10.87 29.27 -16.45
CA PRO A 310 11.41 29.70 -17.75
C PRO A 310 12.80 29.12 -18.04
N GLU A 311 13.68 29.06 -17.03
CA GLU A 311 15.03 28.50 -17.15
C GLU A 311 15.02 27.00 -17.47
N ASP A 312 14.09 26.25 -16.89
CA ASP A 312 13.95 24.81 -17.14
C ASP A 312 13.38 24.52 -18.53
N LEU A 313 12.42 25.34 -18.99
CA LEU A 313 11.91 25.27 -20.37
C LEU A 313 13.00 25.60 -21.38
N GLU A 314 13.78 26.66 -21.13
CA GLU A 314 14.95 27.01 -21.95
C GLU A 314 15.97 25.88 -21.96
N GLY A 315 16.20 25.22 -20.82
CA GLY A 315 17.06 24.05 -20.72
C GLY A 315 16.57 22.90 -21.62
N LEU A 316 15.29 22.52 -21.53
CA LEU A 316 14.70 21.50 -22.39
C LEU A 316 14.84 21.84 -23.88
N VAL A 317 14.58 23.10 -24.25
CA VAL A 317 14.77 23.59 -25.62
C VAL A 317 16.22 23.47 -26.05
N ALA A 318 17.17 23.89 -25.22
CA ALA A 318 18.60 23.81 -25.50
C ALA A 318 19.05 22.35 -25.70
N TYR A 319 18.56 21.43 -24.87
CA TYR A 319 18.85 20.01 -25.02
C TYR A 319 18.27 19.45 -26.32
N MET A 320 17.00 19.70 -26.65
CA MET A 320 16.42 19.26 -27.93
C MET A 320 17.16 19.83 -29.15
N ARG A 321 17.57 21.10 -29.08
CA ARG A 321 18.34 21.77 -30.14
C ARG A 321 19.75 21.21 -30.32
N SER A 322 20.28 20.53 -29.30
CA SER A 322 21.57 19.84 -29.34
C SER A 322 21.52 18.46 -30.01
N LEU A 323 20.32 17.87 -30.18
CA LEU A 323 20.12 16.57 -30.82
C LEU A 323 20.13 16.74 -32.35
N ARG A 324 21.22 16.32 -33.00
CA ARG A 324 21.44 16.38 -34.45
C ARG A 324 22.09 15.11 -34.93
#